data_AF-A0A2V8A039-F1
#
_entry.id   AF-A0A2V8A039-F1
#
_cell.length_a   1.000
_cell.length_b   1.000
_cell.length_c   1.000
_cell.angle_alpha   90.00
_cell.angle_beta   90.00
_cell.angle_gamma   90.00
#
_symmetry.space_group_name_H-M   'P 1'
#
loop_
_entity.id
_entity.type
_entity.pdbx_description
1 polymer ?
#
loop_
_entity_poly.entity_id
_entity_poly.type
_entity_poly.pdbx_seq_one_letter_code
_entity_poly.pdbx_strand_id
1 'polypeptide(L)'
;MRRGASFAAVLSLACAADARGNPESVALRARASIQIYNLDRDQAIETFRQAIAADSQDAAAYRGLATGLWLSITFRRGNMTVDDYLGRVTKPTGPSSAAPSESTKAFTDAVEQALAIARRRIAVNPRDADAHYQLGAAVGLRASYSATVEGSVLGAFRAARGWSSIRAARTPA
;
A
#
# COMPACT_ATOMS: atom_id res chain seq x y z
N MET A 1 -26.09 -15.71 58.00
CA MET A 1 -24.77 -15.09 57.75
C MET A 1 -24.39 -15.33 56.28
N ARG A 2 -24.59 -14.34 55.39
CA ARG A 2 -24.26 -14.40 53.95
C ARG A 2 -22.84 -13.90 53.75
N ARG A 3 -21.90 -14.77 53.36
CA ARG A 3 -20.59 -14.36 52.85
C ARG A 3 -20.70 -14.20 51.33
N GLY A 4 -20.77 -12.94 50.89
CA GLY A 4 -20.69 -12.59 49.47
C GLY A 4 -19.25 -12.72 49.00
N ALA A 5 -19.00 -13.67 48.09
CA ALA A 5 -17.73 -13.75 47.38
C ALA A 5 -17.77 -12.73 46.24
N SER A 6 -17.10 -11.60 46.42
CA SER A 6 -16.85 -10.65 45.34
C SER A 6 -15.80 -11.23 44.39
N PHE A 7 -16.24 -11.69 43.23
CA PHE A 7 -15.36 -11.97 42.10
C PHE A 7 -14.88 -10.63 41.53
N ALA A 8 -13.61 -10.29 41.79
CA ALA A 8 -12.93 -9.21 41.11
C ALA A 8 -12.66 -9.64 39.66
N ALA A 9 -13.46 -9.14 38.72
CA ALA A 9 -13.19 -9.29 37.30
C ALA A 9 -11.98 -8.41 36.93
N VAL A 10 -10.82 -9.06 36.71
CA VAL A 10 -9.65 -8.41 36.15
C VAL A 10 -9.95 -8.12 34.68
N LEU A 11 -10.28 -6.85 34.40
CA LEU A 11 -10.46 -6.35 33.04
C LEU A 11 -9.07 -6.18 32.42
N SER A 12 -8.58 -7.22 31.75
CA SER A 12 -7.35 -7.16 30.98
C SER A 12 -7.55 -6.19 29.81
N LEU A 13 -7.17 -4.92 29.98
CA LEU A 13 -6.92 -4.03 28.86
C LEU A 13 -5.74 -4.61 28.08
N ALA A 14 -6.04 -5.41 27.07
CA ALA A 14 -5.10 -5.69 26.01
C ALA A 14 -4.78 -4.33 25.36
N CYS A 15 -3.62 -3.76 25.72
CA CYS A 15 -3.02 -2.68 24.97
C CYS A 15 -2.98 -3.16 23.52
N ALA A 16 -3.74 -2.49 22.65
CA ALA A 16 -3.61 -2.70 21.22
C ALA A 16 -2.18 -2.33 20.87
N ALA A 17 -1.30 -3.34 20.79
CA ALA A 17 0.05 -3.18 20.28
C ALA A 17 -0.08 -2.41 18.97
N ASP A 18 0.68 -1.32 18.85
CA ASP A 18 0.61 -0.42 17.71
C ASP A 18 0.77 -1.24 16.43
N ALA A 19 -0.33 -1.49 15.72
CA ALA A 19 -0.40 -2.44 14.60
C ALA A 19 0.25 -1.89 13.31
N ARG A 20 1.18 -0.93 13.46
CA ARG A 20 1.85 -0.12 12.43
C ARG A 20 3.08 -0.82 11.81
N GLY A 21 3.28 -2.09 12.14
CA GLY A 21 4.49 -2.87 11.87
C GLY A 21 5.41 -2.92 13.08
N ASN A 22 6.15 -4.01 13.24
CA ASN A 22 7.16 -4.11 14.29
C ASN A 22 8.31 -3.08 14.08
N PRO A 23 9.10 -2.77 15.13
CA PRO A 23 10.14 -1.74 15.04
C PRO A 23 11.19 -1.98 13.94
N GLU A 24 11.51 -3.25 13.66
CA GLU A 24 12.48 -3.61 12.62
C GLU A 24 11.93 -3.29 11.22
N SER A 25 10.70 -3.71 10.91
CA SER A 25 10.01 -3.37 9.66
C SER A 25 9.90 -1.84 9.51
N VAL A 26 9.56 -1.12 10.57
CA VAL A 26 9.48 0.34 10.57
C VAL A 26 10.82 0.98 10.18
N ALA A 27 11.93 0.54 10.78
CA ALA A 27 13.26 1.04 10.48
C ALA A 27 13.69 0.71 9.04
N LEU A 28 13.41 -0.52 8.58
CA LEU A 28 13.70 -0.94 7.21
C LEU A 28 12.89 -0.13 6.19
N ARG A 29 11.61 0.13 6.44
CA ARG A 29 10.79 1.01 5.59
C ARG A 29 11.33 2.42 5.53
N ALA A 30 11.76 2.99 6.65
CA ALA A 30 12.35 4.33 6.67
C ALA A 30 13.63 4.38 5.80
N ARG A 31 14.49 3.37 5.93
CA ARG A 31 15.69 3.23 5.08
C ARG A 31 15.33 3.08 3.60
N ALA A 32 14.35 2.25 3.28
CA ALA A 32 13.88 2.06 1.91
C ALA A 32 13.28 3.34 1.32
N SER A 33 12.56 4.14 2.11
CA SER A 33 12.06 5.45 1.67
C SER A 33 13.21 6.40 1.33
N ILE A 34 14.28 6.44 2.13
CA ILE A 34 15.47 7.24 1.81
C ILE A 34 16.12 6.79 0.49
N GLN A 35 16.25 5.47 0.27
CA GLN A 35 16.77 4.92 -0.97
C GLN A 35 15.90 5.31 -2.18
N ILE A 36 14.56 5.30 -2.04
CA ILE A 36 13.66 5.82 -3.09
C ILE A 36 13.93 7.29 -3.39
N TYR A 37 14.08 8.14 -2.37
CA TYR A 37 14.36 9.57 -2.57
C TYR A 37 15.73 9.81 -3.24
N ASN A 38 16.70 8.93 -3.02
CA ASN A 38 17.99 8.94 -3.70
C ASN A 38 17.97 8.27 -5.08
N LEU A 39 16.80 7.85 -5.57
CA LEU A 39 16.60 7.15 -6.84
C LEU A 39 17.22 5.75 -6.92
N ASP A 40 17.67 5.19 -5.79
CA ASP A 40 18.22 3.84 -5.64
C ASP A 40 17.10 2.78 -5.59
N ARG A 41 16.25 2.74 -6.63
CA ARG A 41 14.99 1.98 -6.61
C ARG A 41 15.17 0.47 -6.44
N ASP A 42 16.19 -0.12 -7.06
CA ASP A 42 16.43 -1.57 -6.95
C ASP A 42 16.87 -1.93 -5.51
N GLN A 43 17.67 -1.08 -4.86
CA GLN A 43 18.05 -1.26 -3.45
C GLN A 43 16.87 -1.05 -2.50
N ALA A 44 16.00 -0.07 -2.79
CA ALA A 44 14.78 0.16 -2.03
C ALA A 44 13.82 -1.02 -2.08
N ILE A 45 13.62 -1.60 -3.27
CA ILE A 45 12.79 -2.81 -3.45
C ILE A 45 13.28 -3.93 -2.54
N GLU A 46 14.59 -4.16 -2.50
CA GLU A 46 15.16 -5.21 -1.65
C GLU A 46 15.00 -4.90 -0.16
N THR A 47 15.22 -3.64 0.24
CA THR A 47 15.02 -3.22 1.63
C THR A 47 13.55 -3.33 2.06
N PHE A 48 12.59 -3.09 1.16
CA PHE A 48 11.17 -3.35 1.45
C PHE A 48 10.85 -4.84 1.58
N ARG A 49 11.50 -5.73 0.81
CA ARG A 49 11.36 -7.18 1.01
C ARG A 49 11.87 -7.60 2.39
N GLN A 50 13.00 -7.02 2.83
CA GLN A 50 13.49 -7.23 4.19
C GLN A 50 12.48 -6.74 5.24
N ALA A 51 11.84 -5.58 5.03
CA ALA A 51 10.79 -5.09 5.93
C ALA A 51 9.60 -6.07 6.03
N ILE A 52 9.18 -6.64 4.89
CA ILE A 52 8.12 -7.67 4.85
C ILE A 52 8.56 -8.95 5.57
N ALA A 53 9.82 -9.35 5.42
CA ALA A 53 10.36 -10.51 6.13
C ALA A 53 10.41 -10.28 7.65
N ALA A 54 10.74 -9.06 8.08
CA ALA A 54 10.70 -8.67 9.49
C ALA A 54 9.27 -8.64 10.04
N ASP A 55 8.29 -8.18 9.26
CA ASP A 55 6.87 -8.23 9.65
C ASP A 55 5.93 -8.49 8.45
N SER A 56 5.50 -9.74 8.33
CA SER A 56 4.57 -10.15 7.26
C SER A 56 3.15 -9.57 7.40
N GLN A 57 2.82 -8.93 8.52
CA GLN A 57 1.55 -8.23 8.75
C GLN A 57 1.68 -6.70 8.65
N ASP A 58 2.82 -6.16 8.20
CA ASP A 58 2.99 -4.73 7.99
C ASP A 58 2.47 -4.30 6.60
N ALA A 59 1.24 -3.77 6.56
CA ALA A 59 0.64 -3.23 5.33
C ALA A 59 1.48 -2.11 4.68
N ALA A 60 2.19 -1.31 5.47
CA ALA A 60 3.04 -0.24 4.95
C ALA A 60 4.28 -0.78 4.23
N ALA A 61 4.77 -1.96 4.61
CA ALA A 61 5.94 -2.59 3.97
C ALA A 61 5.58 -3.09 2.56
N TYR A 62 4.43 -3.77 2.43
CA TYR A 62 3.88 -4.16 1.13
C TYR A 62 3.56 -2.96 0.24
N ARG A 63 2.95 -1.90 0.79
CA ARG A 63 2.70 -0.65 0.05
C ARG A 63 4.01 0.01 -0.41
N GLY A 64 5.04 0.00 0.42
CA GLY A 64 6.38 0.49 0.09
C GLY A 64 7.02 -0.29 -1.06
N LEU A 65 6.98 -1.63 -1.00
CA LEU A 65 7.44 -2.51 -2.07
C LEU A 65 6.74 -2.19 -3.40
N ALA A 66 5.40 -2.09 -3.38
CA ALA A 66 4.61 -1.72 -4.56
C ALA A 66 5.01 -0.34 -5.11
N THR A 67 5.32 0.62 -4.24
CA THR A 67 5.80 1.95 -4.65
C THR A 67 7.15 1.86 -5.37
N GLY A 68 8.11 1.11 -4.82
CA GLY A 68 9.43 0.90 -5.44
C GLY A 68 9.33 0.21 -6.81
N LEU A 69 8.47 -0.80 -6.92
CA LEU A 69 8.20 -1.50 -8.18
C LEU A 69 7.56 -0.58 -9.23
N TRP A 70 6.54 0.18 -8.84
CA TRP A 70 5.87 1.14 -9.72
C TRP A 70 6.82 2.20 -10.26
N LEU A 71 7.66 2.80 -9.40
CA LEU A 71 8.67 3.77 -9.81
C LEU A 71 9.71 3.15 -10.75
N SER A 72 10.13 1.91 -10.48
CA SER A 72 11.08 1.20 -11.34
C SER A 72 10.52 0.91 -12.72
N ILE A 73 9.26 0.50 -12.81
CA ILE A 73 8.56 0.28 -14.08
C ILE A 73 8.43 1.60 -14.84
N THR A 74 7.98 2.66 -14.18
CA THR A 74 7.75 3.97 -14.81
C THR A 74 9.04 4.58 -15.34
N PHE A 75 10.14 4.45 -14.59
CA PHE A 75 11.45 4.91 -15.01
C PHE A 75 11.99 4.10 -16.20
N ARG A 76 11.92 2.76 -16.15
CA ARG A 76 12.39 1.90 -17.27
C ARG A 76 11.61 2.13 -18.56
N ARG A 77 10.34 2.50 -18.47
CA ARG A 77 9.50 2.81 -19.64
C ARG A 77 9.72 4.21 -20.21
N GLY A 78 10.48 5.07 -19.52
CA GLY A 78 10.73 6.44 -19.98
C GLY A 78 9.50 7.34 -19.91
N ASN A 79 8.49 7.01 -19.09
CA ASN A 79 7.24 7.78 -18.96
C ASN A 79 7.40 9.11 -18.17
N MET A 80 8.62 9.61 -18.02
CA MET A 80 8.92 10.94 -17.48
C MET A 80 9.98 11.57 -18.39
N THR A 81 9.53 12.04 -19.54
CA THR A 81 10.37 12.83 -20.44
C THR A 81 10.26 14.31 -20.09
N VAL A 82 11.23 15.12 -20.55
CA VAL A 82 11.16 16.59 -20.43
C VAL A 82 9.88 17.12 -21.11
N ASP A 83 9.39 16.46 -22.16
CA ASP A 83 8.17 16.84 -22.87
C ASP A 83 6.91 16.69 -22.01
N ASP A 84 6.84 15.64 -21.16
CA ASP A 84 5.74 15.46 -20.19
C ASP A 84 5.68 16.63 -19.19
N TYR A 85 6.84 17.18 -18.83
CA TYR A 85 6.95 18.32 -17.91
C TYR A 85 6.60 19.66 -18.58
N LEU A 86 6.91 19.80 -19.87
CA LEU A 86 6.66 21.02 -20.64
C LEU A 86 5.24 21.10 -21.24
N GLY A 87 4.36 20.15 -20.91
CA GLY A 87 2.98 20.13 -21.38
C GLY A 87 2.84 19.88 -22.89
N ARG A 88 3.88 19.36 -23.54
CA ARG A 88 3.81 18.94 -24.94
C ARG A 88 3.29 17.51 -24.94
N VAL A 89 2.15 17.28 -25.60
CA VAL A 89 1.64 15.93 -25.87
C VAL A 89 2.48 15.32 -26.99
N THR A 90 3.74 14.99 -26.70
CA THR A 90 4.55 14.19 -27.61
C THR A 90 4.10 12.75 -27.45
N LYS A 91 3.41 12.17 -28.44
CA LYS A 91 3.15 10.72 -28.44
C LYS A 91 4.50 10.01 -28.36
N PRO A 92 4.69 9.03 -27.46
CA PRO A 92 5.91 8.24 -27.41
C PRO A 92 6.22 7.67 -28.79
N THR A 93 7.31 8.11 -29.40
CA THR A 93 7.78 7.63 -30.71
C THR A 93 8.77 6.50 -30.46
N GLY A 94 8.21 5.33 -30.16
CA GLY A 94 8.96 4.10 -29.95
C GLY A 94 8.04 3.01 -29.40
N PRO A 95 8.37 1.72 -29.56
CA PRO A 95 7.62 0.66 -28.90
C PRO A 95 7.69 0.90 -27.39
N SER A 96 6.54 1.21 -26.77
CA SER A 96 6.44 1.22 -25.32
C SER A 96 6.82 -0.18 -24.85
N SER A 97 7.96 -0.32 -24.18
CA SER A 97 8.34 -1.60 -23.62
C SER A 97 7.23 -1.98 -22.62
N ALA A 98 6.59 -3.12 -22.86
CA ALA A 98 5.63 -3.65 -21.91
C ALA A 98 6.35 -3.79 -20.56
N ALA A 99 5.69 -3.41 -19.47
CA ALA A 99 6.24 -3.64 -18.15
C ALA A 99 6.57 -5.14 -18.02
N PRO A 100 7.75 -5.53 -17.51
CA PRO A 100 8.07 -6.93 -17.32
C PRO A 100 6.95 -7.62 -16.54
N SER A 101 6.46 -8.75 -17.05
CA SER A 101 5.31 -9.44 -16.48
C SER A 101 5.53 -9.80 -15.00
N GLU A 102 6.76 -10.13 -14.63
CA GLU A 102 7.18 -10.39 -13.26
C GLU A 102 7.03 -9.15 -12.36
N SER A 103 7.53 -7.98 -12.78
CA SER A 103 7.42 -6.75 -11.99
C SER A 103 5.96 -6.30 -11.85
N THR A 104 5.15 -6.48 -12.88
CA THR A 104 3.70 -6.21 -12.86
C THR A 104 2.97 -7.13 -11.88
N LYS A 105 3.30 -8.42 -11.91
CA LYS A 105 2.76 -9.40 -10.95
C LYS A 105 3.19 -9.07 -9.52
N ALA A 106 4.47 -8.80 -9.28
CA ALA A 106 4.99 -8.44 -7.96
C ALA A 106 4.33 -7.17 -7.41
N PHE A 107 4.10 -6.16 -8.27
CA PHE A 107 3.36 -4.95 -7.90
C PHE A 107 1.93 -5.31 -7.44
N THR A 108 1.23 -6.10 -8.24
CA THR A 108 -0.16 -6.50 -7.98
C THR A 108 -0.27 -7.29 -6.68
N ASP A 109 0.59 -8.29 -6.49
CA ASP A 109 0.64 -9.13 -5.29
C ASP A 109 0.89 -8.29 -4.03
N ALA A 110 1.82 -7.33 -4.10
CA ALA A 110 2.14 -6.44 -2.99
C ALA A 110 0.97 -5.50 -2.64
N VAL A 111 0.32 -4.89 -3.64
CA VAL A 111 -0.86 -4.03 -3.41
C VAL A 111 -2.01 -4.83 -2.79
N GLU A 112 -2.31 -6.01 -3.31
CA GLU A 112 -3.42 -6.82 -2.79
C GLU A 112 -3.13 -7.31 -1.35
N GLN A 113 -1.88 -7.60 -0.99
CA GLN A 113 -1.56 -7.88 0.41
C GLN A 113 -1.69 -6.68 1.33
N ALA A 114 -1.22 -5.50 0.91
CA ALA A 114 -1.41 -4.27 1.69
C ALA A 114 -2.91 -4.01 1.95
N LEU A 115 -3.76 -4.18 0.92
CA LEU A 115 -5.21 -4.06 1.03
C LEU A 115 -5.81 -5.12 1.97
N ALA A 116 -5.39 -6.37 1.85
CA ALA A 116 -5.90 -7.46 2.68
C ALA A 116 -5.59 -7.24 4.17
N ILE A 117 -4.35 -6.88 4.50
CA ILE A 117 -3.93 -6.57 5.87
C ILE A 117 -4.72 -5.38 6.43
N ALA A 118 -4.80 -4.28 5.67
CA ALA A 118 -5.52 -3.08 6.11
C ALA A 118 -7.02 -3.37 6.36
N ARG A 119 -7.67 -4.14 5.48
CA ARG A 119 -9.07 -4.56 5.67
C ARG A 119 -9.25 -5.43 6.91
N ARG A 120 -8.34 -6.39 7.17
CA ARG A 120 -8.38 -7.20 8.40
C ARG A 120 -8.26 -6.33 9.65
N ARG A 121 -7.34 -5.37 9.65
CA ARG A 121 -7.19 -4.42 10.77
C ARG A 121 -8.43 -3.58 10.99
N ILE A 122 -9.06 -3.06 9.93
CA ILE A 122 -10.33 -2.30 10.04
C ILE A 122 -11.47 -3.19 10.56
N ALA A 123 -11.51 -4.47 10.18
CA ALA A 123 -12.52 -5.41 10.69
C ALA A 123 -12.36 -5.66 12.20
N VAL A 124 -11.12 -5.78 12.68
CA VAL A 124 -10.80 -5.96 14.12
C VAL A 124 -11.03 -4.67 14.91
N ASN A 125 -10.54 -3.54 14.39
CA ASN A 125 -10.70 -2.22 14.98
C ASN A 125 -11.21 -1.21 13.94
N PRO A 126 -12.53 -0.97 13.88
CA PRO A 126 -13.11 -0.03 12.92
C PRO A 126 -12.62 1.42 13.03
N ARG A 127 -11.97 1.79 14.14
CA ARG A 127 -11.40 3.13 14.40
C ARG A 127 -9.88 3.19 14.23
N ASP A 128 -9.24 2.13 13.71
CA ASP A 128 -7.81 2.12 13.42
C ASP A 128 -7.48 3.12 12.30
N ALA A 129 -7.04 4.32 12.69
CA ALA A 129 -6.73 5.41 11.76
C ALA A 129 -5.59 5.06 10.78
N ASP A 130 -4.57 4.31 11.24
CA ASP A 130 -3.48 3.89 10.36
C ASP A 130 -3.97 2.85 9.35
N ALA A 131 -4.81 1.90 9.75
CA ALA A 131 -5.37 0.92 8.80
C ALA A 131 -6.22 1.60 7.70
N HIS A 132 -7.01 2.63 8.04
CA HIS A 132 -7.71 3.44 7.05
C HIS A 132 -6.76 4.19 6.12
N TYR A 133 -5.68 4.76 6.66
CA TYR A 133 -4.63 5.39 5.85
C TYR A 133 -3.98 4.39 4.88
N GLN A 134 -3.55 3.21 5.36
CA GLN A 134 -2.92 2.20 4.51
C GLN A 134 -3.87 1.71 3.42
N LEU A 135 -5.16 1.52 3.75
CA LEU A 135 -6.19 1.15 2.77
C LEU A 135 -6.31 2.21 1.66
N GLY A 136 -6.48 3.48 2.03
CA GLY A 136 -6.61 4.57 1.08
C GLY A 136 -5.36 4.75 0.22
N ALA A 137 -4.19 4.70 0.84
CA ALA A 137 -2.91 4.83 0.15
C ALA A 137 -2.66 3.68 -0.84
N ALA A 138 -3.00 2.43 -0.48
CA ALA A 138 -2.90 1.29 -1.39
C ALA A 138 -3.88 1.38 -2.57
N VAL A 139 -5.11 1.87 -2.35
CA VAL A 139 -6.08 2.15 -3.43
C VAL A 139 -5.53 3.22 -4.38
N GLY A 140 -5.01 4.32 -3.84
CA GLY A 140 -4.42 5.41 -4.63
C GLY A 140 -3.20 4.94 -5.44
N LEU A 141 -2.36 4.08 -4.85
CA LEU A 141 -1.21 3.50 -5.53
C LEU A 141 -1.64 2.61 -6.71
N ARG A 142 -2.66 1.77 -6.53
CA ARG A 142 -3.22 0.94 -7.62
C ARG A 142 -3.76 1.82 -8.76
N ALA A 143 -4.48 2.88 -8.43
CA ALA A 143 -4.99 3.81 -9.43
C ALA A 143 -3.86 4.54 -10.17
N SER A 144 -2.80 4.94 -9.46
CA SER A 144 -1.62 5.59 -10.04
C SER A 144 -0.90 4.66 -11.02
N TYR A 145 -0.76 3.39 -10.67
CA TYR A 145 -0.22 2.37 -11.56
C TYR A 145 -1.08 2.20 -12.81
N SER A 146 -2.40 2.06 -12.68
CA SER A 146 -3.29 1.96 -13.85
C SER A 146 -3.21 3.19 -14.77
N ALA A 147 -3.10 4.38 -14.20
CA ALA A 147 -2.99 5.62 -14.98
C ALA A 147 -1.65 5.71 -15.74
N THR A 148 -0.54 5.40 -15.07
CA THR A 148 0.82 5.65 -15.59
C THR A 148 1.46 4.46 -16.29
N VAL A 149 1.08 3.24 -15.92
CA VAL A 149 1.64 2.01 -16.47
C VAL A 149 0.70 1.39 -17.50
N GLU A 150 -0.55 1.15 -17.13
CA GLU A 150 -1.53 0.53 -18.04
C GLU A 150 -2.04 1.52 -19.10
N GLY A 151 -1.80 2.83 -18.92
CA GLY A 151 -2.30 3.88 -19.83
C GLY A 151 -3.83 3.98 -19.85
N SER A 152 -4.50 3.39 -18.85
CA SER A 152 -5.95 3.25 -18.81
C SER A 152 -6.54 4.29 -17.87
N VAL A 153 -6.90 5.46 -18.42
CA VAL A 153 -7.67 6.49 -17.72
C VAL A 153 -8.97 5.89 -17.14
N LEU A 154 -9.62 4.99 -17.88
CA LEU A 154 -10.81 4.27 -17.43
C LEU A 154 -10.55 3.26 -16.30
N GLY A 155 -9.38 2.61 -16.28
CA GLY A 155 -8.94 1.73 -15.19
C GLY A 155 -8.72 2.49 -13.88
N ALA A 156 -8.05 3.65 -13.96
CA ALA A 156 -7.85 4.55 -12.83
C ALA A 156 -9.19 5.04 -12.22
N PHE A 157 -10.17 5.39 -13.06
CA PHE A 157 -11.51 5.78 -12.58
C PHE A 157 -12.33 4.60 -12.01
N ARG A 158 -12.19 3.37 -12.52
CA ARG A 158 -12.88 2.19 -11.93
C ARG A 158 -12.32 1.82 -10.56
N ALA A 159 -11.02 1.94 -10.36
CA ALA A 159 -10.39 1.75 -9.04
C ALA A 159 -10.94 2.74 -8.00
N ALA A 160 -11.19 3.99 -8.40
CA ALA A 160 -11.82 5.01 -7.56
C ALA A 160 -13.32 4.74 -7.27
N ARG A 161 -14.09 4.20 -8.23
CA ARG A 161 -15.51 3.84 -8.01
C ARG A 161 -15.71 2.61 -7.11
N GLY A 162 -14.74 1.71 -7.02
CA GLY A 162 -14.78 0.59 -6.05
C GLY A 162 -14.80 1.05 -4.58
N TRP A 163 -14.45 2.32 -4.31
CA TRP A 163 -14.51 2.93 -2.98
C TRP A 163 -15.93 3.33 -2.56
N SER A 164 -16.81 3.70 -3.50
CA SER A 164 -18.16 4.19 -3.17
C SER A 164 -19.14 3.07 -2.77
N SER A 165 -18.91 1.84 -3.22
CA SER A 165 -19.73 0.68 -2.83
C SER A 165 -19.50 0.23 -1.38
N ILE A 166 -18.40 0.63 -0.74
CA ILE A 166 -18.10 0.31 0.67
C ILE A 166 -18.91 1.21 1.63
N ARG A 167 -19.34 2.41 1.19
CA ARG A 167 -20.16 3.31 2.03
C ARG A 167 -21.64 2.92 2.07
N ALA A 168 -22.13 2.17 1.08
CA ALA A 168 -23.52 1.72 1.01
C ALA A 168 -23.83 0.51 1.92
N ALA A 169 -22.82 -0.17 2.47
CA ALA A 169 -22.99 -1.33 3.35
C ALA A 169 -23.13 -0.96 4.85
N ARG A 170 -23.32 0.33 5.19
CA ARG A 170 -23.35 0.81 6.58
C ARG A 170 -24.59 1.65 6.94
N THR A 171 -25.75 1.27 6.40
CA THR A 171 -27.06 1.69 6.93
C THR A 171 -27.81 0.46 7.44
N PRO A 172 -27.85 0.22 8.76
CA PRO A 172 -28.81 -0.72 9.32
C PRO A 172 -30.20 -0.07 9.28
N ALA A 173 -31.20 -0.84 8.82
CA ALA A 173 -32.61 -0.60 9.12
C ALA A 173 -32.92 -1.17 10.52
#